data_AF-A0A2V7W815-F1
#
_entry.id   AF-A0A2V7W815-F1
#
_cell.length_a   1.000
_cell.length_b   1.000
_cell.length_c   1.000
_cell.angle_alpha   90.00
_cell.angle_beta   90.00
_cell.angle_gamma   90.00
#
_symmetry.space_group_name_H-M   'P 1'
#
loop_
_entity.id
_entity.type
_entity.pdbx_description
1 polymer ?
#
loop_
_entity_poly.entity_id
_entity_poly.type
_entity_poly.pdbx_seq_one_letter_code
_entity_poly.pdbx_strand_id
1 'polypeptide(L)'
;MRPKSALVWMFLLAGCALYSDVEVAPLELIPANIERGTDLQSMIRKNDYLRAIDMAPAIDARPKPNPSDIAALGTAYLAAGRYDDARRRLRAALDLDPFRTASAQIAWDLSQVEYLANNYESSLEWAKIAVDRGLNIRRWHLDYLAAMAKVPAYEFTGATHDRVSFRFTRPEVPRVMARLNGTYETEAVIDSGAVLSIVSRRLASSLPVKSLGKFEGTFYGLLGEPIAVNFGLIDQMQIGDITIRNVPVAIMPDDKMRFLISRKERKEFRMDFLLGSNLLKEFRLELDFGSRHATFKKLTAADHHPDPDQNLFMYGFRPHVRGAINRRGWFLFILDTGSEITFLNEGKLATLPVHVFGTTGVHSATLQGLGGAMKHGSKLENVEIGVDKWSGKFETIPMYVADERDTSVGIIGQNFMKHFNVVIDFGRMRVDLMPR
;
A
#
# COMPACT_ATOMS: atom_id res chain seq x y z
N MET A 1 48.67 -10.51 53.00
CA MET A 1 49.03 -10.72 51.58
C MET A 1 47.77 -11.11 50.82
N ARG A 2 47.23 -10.19 50.02
CA ARG A 2 46.02 -10.38 49.20
C ARG A 2 46.42 -11.06 47.87
N PRO A 3 45.75 -12.14 47.44
CA PRO A 3 46.01 -12.69 46.12
C PRO A 3 45.32 -11.85 45.03
N LYS A 4 46.03 -11.76 43.91
CA LYS A 4 45.79 -10.89 42.76
C LYS A 4 44.48 -11.25 42.04
N SER A 5 43.67 -10.22 41.78
CA SER A 5 42.53 -10.25 40.87
C SER A 5 43.01 -10.43 39.42
N ALA A 6 42.60 -11.53 38.78
CA ALA A 6 42.70 -11.71 37.34
C ALA A 6 41.63 -10.84 36.66
N LEU A 7 42.07 -9.92 35.82
CA LEU A 7 41.23 -9.04 35.02
C LEU A 7 40.65 -9.85 33.85
N VAL A 8 39.43 -10.34 33.97
CA VAL A 8 38.69 -10.92 32.83
C VAL A 8 38.16 -9.75 31.99
N TRP A 9 38.72 -9.60 30.79
CA TRP A 9 38.19 -8.71 29.76
C TRP A 9 36.82 -9.25 29.32
N MET A 10 35.77 -8.67 29.88
CA MET A 10 34.40 -8.89 29.42
C MET A 10 34.20 -8.05 28.16
N PHE A 11 34.22 -8.68 26.99
CA PHE A 11 33.73 -8.07 25.77
C PHE A 11 32.27 -7.66 25.99
N LEU A 12 32.04 -6.37 26.17
CA LEU A 12 30.72 -5.75 26.09
C LEU A 12 30.25 -5.89 24.64
N LEU A 13 29.55 -6.97 24.34
CA LEU A 13 28.70 -7.06 23.15
C LEU A 13 27.59 -6.02 23.34
N ALA A 14 27.79 -4.86 22.71
CA ALA A 14 26.77 -3.85 22.54
C ALA A 14 25.62 -4.46 21.70
N GLY A 15 24.62 -5.01 22.38
CA GLY A 15 23.36 -5.38 21.77
C GLY A 15 22.61 -4.12 21.35
N CYS A 16 22.76 -3.72 20.07
CA CYS A 16 21.93 -2.72 19.40
C CYS A 16 22.21 -2.70 17.89
N ALA A 17 21.80 -3.75 17.16
CA ALA A 17 21.52 -3.68 15.73
C ALA A 17 20.42 -4.70 15.42
N LEU A 18 19.16 -4.25 15.44
CA LEU A 18 17.98 -5.11 15.29
C LEU A 18 17.38 -5.01 13.87
N TYR A 19 18.23 -4.74 12.88
CA TYR A 19 17.90 -4.78 11.46
C TYR A 19 19.04 -5.53 10.78
N SER A 20 18.80 -6.79 10.39
CA SER A 20 19.74 -7.53 9.55
C SER A 20 19.96 -6.73 8.27
N ASP A 21 21.22 -6.51 7.90
CA ASP A 21 21.56 -5.90 6.61
C ASP A 21 20.92 -6.73 5.49
N VAL A 22 20.17 -6.07 4.61
CA VAL A 22 19.60 -6.71 3.42
C VAL A 22 20.67 -6.64 2.33
N GLU A 23 21.13 -7.81 1.88
CA GLU A 23 22.06 -7.87 0.75
C GLU A 23 21.26 -7.76 -0.55
N VAL A 24 21.55 -6.74 -1.35
CA VAL A 24 20.88 -6.52 -2.63
C VAL A 24 21.71 -7.08 -3.78
N ALA A 25 21.06 -7.81 -4.69
CA ALA A 25 21.65 -8.36 -5.91
C ALA A 25 20.65 -8.26 -7.09
N PRO A 26 21.10 -8.44 -8.35
CA PRO A 26 20.17 -8.61 -9.46
C PRO A 26 19.23 -9.79 -9.24
N LEU A 27 17.95 -9.63 -9.59
CA LEU A 27 16.95 -10.68 -9.44
C LEU A 27 17.18 -11.82 -10.45
N GLU A 28 17.39 -13.03 -9.93
CA GLU A 28 17.34 -14.25 -10.71
C GLU A 28 15.97 -14.92 -10.54
N LEU A 29 15.23 -15.09 -11.65
CA LEU A 29 13.98 -15.86 -11.66
C LEU A 29 14.23 -17.27 -12.18
N ILE A 30 13.41 -18.22 -11.72
CA ILE A 30 13.30 -19.55 -12.33
C ILE A 30 11.98 -19.59 -13.08
N PRO A 31 11.93 -19.32 -14.41
CA PRO A 31 10.67 -19.18 -15.14
C PRO A 31 9.76 -20.41 -15.08
N ALA A 32 10.35 -21.61 -15.01
CA ALA A 32 9.62 -22.88 -14.87
C ALA A 32 8.85 -22.99 -13.54
N ASN A 33 9.26 -22.22 -12.52
CA ASN A 33 8.62 -22.20 -11.20
C ASN A 33 7.61 -21.06 -11.06
N ILE A 34 7.30 -20.35 -12.15
CA ILE A 34 6.26 -19.34 -12.14
C ILE A 34 4.91 -20.02 -12.33
N GLU A 35 4.12 -20.07 -11.25
CA GLU A 35 2.80 -20.66 -11.30
C GLU A 35 1.86 -19.83 -12.19
N ARG A 36 1.35 -20.49 -13.21
CA ARG A 36 0.53 -19.87 -14.26
C ARG A 36 -0.90 -20.36 -14.18
N GLY A 37 -1.87 -19.45 -14.33
CA GLY A 37 -3.27 -19.83 -14.48
C GLY A 37 -3.54 -20.48 -15.84
N THR A 38 -4.40 -21.49 -15.90
CA THR A 38 -4.80 -22.15 -17.17
C THR A 38 -6.02 -21.50 -17.81
N ASP A 39 -6.79 -20.75 -17.03
CA ASP A 39 -7.95 -19.98 -17.44
C ASP A 39 -7.94 -18.60 -16.75
N LEU A 40 -8.82 -17.69 -17.19
CA LEU A 40 -8.90 -16.34 -16.65
C LEU A 40 -9.13 -16.31 -15.14
N GLN A 41 -10.03 -17.16 -14.62
CA GLN A 41 -10.35 -17.17 -13.19
C GLN A 41 -9.13 -17.57 -12.36
N SER A 42 -8.38 -18.57 -12.83
CA SER A 42 -7.13 -18.98 -12.22
C SER A 42 -6.05 -17.91 -12.34
N MET A 43 -6.00 -17.14 -13.44
CA MET A 43 -5.07 -16.02 -13.57
C MET A 43 -5.38 -14.92 -12.54
N ILE A 44 -6.66 -14.54 -12.38
CA ILE A 44 -7.07 -13.57 -11.34
C ILE A 44 -6.72 -14.07 -9.94
N ARG A 45 -7.04 -15.33 -9.59
CA ARG A 45 -6.72 -15.90 -8.28
C ARG A 45 -5.21 -15.94 -7.99
N LYS A 46 -4.38 -16.07 -9.02
CA LYS A 46 -2.91 -16.09 -8.91
C LYS A 46 -2.28 -14.72 -9.14
N ASN A 47 -3.08 -13.65 -9.27
CA ASN A 47 -2.62 -12.29 -9.55
C ASN A 47 -1.84 -12.14 -10.87
N ASP A 48 -2.08 -13.01 -11.85
CA ASP A 48 -1.47 -12.99 -13.19
C ASP A 48 -2.27 -12.08 -14.14
N TYR A 49 -2.45 -10.82 -13.74
CA TYR A 49 -3.38 -9.90 -14.39
C TYR A 49 -2.98 -9.54 -15.83
N LEU A 50 -1.68 -9.39 -16.11
CA LEU A 50 -1.21 -9.05 -17.44
C LEU A 50 -1.50 -10.16 -18.44
N ARG A 51 -1.27 -11.42 -18.04
CA ARG A 51 -1.61 -12.55 -18.88
C ARG A 51 -3.12 -12.72 -19.05
N ALA A 52 -3.90 -12.39 -18.02
CA ALA A 52 -5.36 -12.32 -18.17
C ALA A 52 -5.76 -11.29 -19.23
N ILE A 53 -5.15 -10.11 -19.21
CA ILE A 53 -5.35 -9.05 -20.22
C ILE A 53 -4.93 -9.52 -21.62
N ASP A 54 -3.81 -10.25 -21.76
CA ASP A 54 -3.35 -10.80 -23.03
C ASP A 54 -4.35 -11.78 -23.66
N MET A 55 -5.22 -12.40 -22.84
CA MET A 55 -6.29 -13.26 -23.36
C MET A 55 -7.46 -12.48 -23.97
N ALA A 56 -7.55 -11.16 -23.79
CA ALA A 56 -8.71 -10.38 -24.23
C ALA A 56 -9.10 -10.58 -25.70
N PRO A 57 -8.19 -10.57 -26.69
CA PRO A 57 -8.55 -10.83 -28.09
C PRO A 57 -9.18 -12.21 -28.30
N ALA A 58 -8.68 -13.23 -27.60
CA ALA A 58 -9.21 -14.60 -27.68
C ALA A 58 -10.58 -14.73 -27.01
N ILE A 59 -10.86 -13.96 -25.95
CA ILE A 59 -12.18 -13.89 -25.33
C ILE A 59 -13.17 -13.16 -26.25
N ASP A 60 -12.75 -12.06 -26.86
CA ASP A 60 -13.59 -11.24 -27.74
C ASP A 60 -13.97 -11.98 -29.03
N ALA A 61 -13.10 -12.87 -29.52
CA ALA A 61 -13.36 -13.69 -30.69
C ALA A 61 -14.35 -14.85 -30.46
N ARG A 62 -14.79 -15.10 -29.21
CA ARG A 62 -15.70 -16.21 -28.93
C ARG A 62 -17.10 -15.92 -29.48
N PRO A 63 -17.74 -16.89 -30.18
CA PRO A 63 -19.10 -16.70 -30.70
C PRO A 63 -20.15 -16.44 -29.61
N LYS A 64 -19.90 -16.93 -28.39
CA LYS A 64 -20.78 -16.76 -27.23
C LYS A 64 -19.99 -16.12 -26.09
N PRO A 65 -20.23 -14.84 -25.78
CA PRO A 65 -19.66 -14.16 -24.64
C PRO A 65 -19.99 -14.88 -23.33
N ASN A 66 -19.01 -14.99 -22.43
CA ASN A 66 -19.19 -15.51 -21.08
C ASN A 66 -19.03 -14.34 -20.08
N PRO A 67 -20.06 -14.01 -19.27
CA PRO A 67 -19.98 -12.91 -18.31
C PRO A 67 -18.85 -13.08 -17.29
N SER A 68 -18.54 -14.31 -16.86
CA SER A 68 -17.47 -14.56 -15.89
C SER A 68 -16.09 -14.20 -16.45
N ASP A 69 -15.86 -14.50 -17.73
CA ASP A 69 -14.59 -14.22 -18.40
C ASP A 69 -14.43 -12.72 -18.66
N ILE A 70 -15.50 -12.05 -19.10
CA ILE A 70 -15.49 -10.60 -19.31
C ILE A 70 -15.32 -9.87 -17.96
N ALA A 71 -15.97 -10.33 -16.90
CA ALA A 71 -15.80 -9.80 -15.55
C ALA A 71 -14.36 -9.95 -15.07
N ALA A 72 -13.75 -11.13 -15.25
CA ALA A 72 -12.35 -11.36 -14.88
C ALA A 72 -11.39 -10.46 -15.64
N LEU A 73 -11.61 -10.20 -16.94
CA LEU A 73 -10.86 -9.19 -17.68
C LEU A 73 -11.04 -7.79 -17.06
N GLY A 74 -12.27 -7.43 -16.68
CA GLY A 74 -12.57 -6.19 -15.98
C GLY A 74 -11.80 -6.03 -14.67
N THR A 75 -11.76 -7.08 -13.83
CA THR A 75 -10.97 -7.12 -12.59
C THR A 75 -9.47 -7.00 -12.87
N ALA A 76 -8.95 -7.66 -13.90
CA ALA A 76 -7.54 -7.53 -14.30
C ALA A 76 -7.20 -6.10 -14.74
N TYR A 77 -8.06 -5.46 -15.53
CA TYR A 77 -7.88 -4.07 -15.95
C TYR A 77 -7.95 -3.10 -14.76
N LEU A 78 -8.85 -3.31 -13.81
CA LEU A 78 -8.92 -2.54 -12.55
C LEU A 78 -7.59 -2.65 -11.80
N ALA A 79 -7.12 -3.88 -11.56
CA ALA A 79 -5.86 -4.11 -10.86
C ALA A 79 -4.68 -3.47 -11.60
N ALA A 80 -4.69 -3.51 -12.92
CA ALA A 80 -3.64 -2.94 -13.76
C ALA A 80 -3.72 -1.40 -13.92
N GLY A 81 -4.66 -0.70 -13.26
CA GLY A 81 -4.81 0.75 -13.37
C GLY A 81 -5.43 1.23 -14.69
N ARG A 82 -5.95 0.31 -15.53
CA ARG A 82 -6.59 0.59 -16.82
C ARG A 82 -8.09 0.82 -16.63
N TYR A 83 -8.43 1.92 -15.97
CA TYR A 83 -9.80 2.17 -15.48
C TYR A 83 -10.87 2.26 -16.57
N ASP A 84 -10.57 2.83 -17.75
CA ASP A 84 -11.54 2.88 -18.85
C ASP A 84 -11.82 1.51 -19.44
N ASP A 85 -10.78 0.66 -19.57
CA ASP A 85 -10.95 -0.71 -20.03
C ASP A 85 -11.72 -1.54 -19.00
N ALA A 86 -11.42 -1.36 -17.72
CA ALA A 86 -12.13 -1.99 -16.61
C ALA A 86 -13.63 -1.63 -16.65
N ARG A 87 -13.98 -0.34 -16.75
CA ARG A 87 -15.38 0.11 -16.87
C ARG A 87 -16.10 -0.57 -18.02
N ARG A 88 -15.50 -0.58 -19.22
CA ARG A 88 -16.13 -1.17 -20.41
C ARG A 88 -16.39 -2.67 -20.21
N ARG A 89 -15.40 -3.42 -19.72
CA ARG A 89 -15.53 -4.87 -19.51
C ARG A 89 -16.53 -5.19 -18.40
N LEU A 90 -16.44 -4.53 -17.25
CA LEU A 90 -17.33 -4.80 -16.12
C LEU A 90 -18.79 -4.48 -16.47
N ARG A 91 -19.06 -3.38 -17.20
CA ARG A 91 -20.41 -3.07 -17.69
C ARG A 91 -20.90 -4.11 -18.70
N ALA A 92 -20.07 -4.48 -19.68
CA ALA A 92 -20.43 -5.53 -20.64
C ALA A 92 -20.71 -6.88 -19.96
N ALA A 93 -20.02 -7.20 -18.87
CA ALA A 93 -20.31 -8.40 -18.09
C ALA A 93 -21.67 -8.33 -17.39
N LEU A 94 -22.09 -7.15 -16.91
CA LEU A 94 -23.43 -6.94 -16.33
C LEU A 94 -24.55 -7.00 -17.37
N ASP A 95 -24.29 -6.54 -18.61
CA ASP A 95 -25.28 -6.57 -19.71
C ASP A 95 -25.67 -8.00 -20.11
N LEU A 96 -24.84 -8.99 -19.76
CA LEU A 96 -25.10 -10.42 -19.97
C LEU A 96 -25.88 -11.08 -18.82
N ASP A 97 -26.42 -10.28 -17.89
CA ASP A 97 -27.21 -10.71 -16.73
C ASP A 97 -26.59 -11.87 -15.93
N PRO A 98 -25.40 -11.65 -15.32
CA PRO A 98 -24.73 -12.68 -14.56
C PRO A 98 -25.51 -13.01 -13.28
N PHE A 99 -25.26 -14.20 -12.73
CA PHE A 99 -25.80 -14.59 -11.42
C PHE A 99 -25.63 -13.48 -10.38
N ARG A 100 -26.63 -13.32 -9.52
CA ARG A 100 -26.73 -12.22 -8.54
C ARG A 100 -25.43 -11.97 -7.77
N THR A 101 -24.74 -13.02 -7.32
CA THR A 101 -23.47 -12.92 -6.58
C THR A 101 -22.33 -12.34 -7.43
N ALA A 102 -22.18 -12.80 -8.67
CA ALA A 102 -21.23 -12.24 -9.62
C ALA A 102 -21.60 -10.79 -9.97
N SER A 103 -22.88 -10.52 -10.19
CA SER A 103 -23.43 -9.17 -10.44
C SER A 103 -23.14 -8.19 -9.30
N ALA A 104 -23.15 -8.66 -8.05
CA ALA A 104 -22.80 -7.88 -6.88
C ALA A 104 -21.29 -7.56 -6.83
N GLN A 105 -20.44 -8.55 -7.12
CA GLN A 105 -18.98 -8.36 -7.17
C GLN A 105 -18.56 -7.43 -8.31
N ILE A 106 -19.14 -7.58 -9.50
CA ILE A 106 -18.86 -6.71 -10.65
C ILE A 106 -19.25 -5.26 -10.35
N ALA A 107 -20.39 -5.03 -9.69
CA ALA A 107 -20.78 -3.70 -9.23
C ALA A 107 -19.80 -3.14 -8.19
N TRP A 108 -19.27 -3.96 -7.29
CA TRP A 108 -18.23 -3.52 -6.36
C TRP A 108 -16.91 -3.18 -7.05
N ASP A 109 -16.48 -3.97 -8.03
CA ASP A 109 -15.30 -3.66 -8.83
C ASP A 109 -15.48 -2.33 -9.60
N LEU A 110 -16.67 -2.05 -10.15
CA LEU A 110 -17.00 -0.74 -10.74
C LEU A 110 -16.93 0.40 -9.71
N SER A 111 -17.44 0.18 -8.49
CA SER A 111 -17.33 1.15 -7.40
C SER A 111 -15.87 1.47 -7.06
N GLN A 112 -14.99 0.46 -7.06
CA GLN A 112 -13.55 0.63 -6.86
C GLN A 112 -12.88 1.40 -8.01
N VAL A 113 -13.24 1.10 -9.26
CA VAL A 113 -12.74 1.84 -10.43
C VAL A 113 -13.06 3.33 -10.30
N GLU A 114 -14.31 3.66 -9.97
CA GLU A 114 -14.72 5.06 -9.84
C GLU A 114 -14.09 5.76 -8.63
N TYR A 115 -13.93 5.06 -7.50
CA TYR A 115 -13.20 5.60 -6.34
C TYR A 115 -11.76 5.97 -6.70
N LEU A 116 -11.05 5.06 -7.38
CA LEU A 116 -9.66 5.26 -7.75
C LEU A 116 -9.49 6.37 -8.80
N ALA A 117 -10.52 6.61 -9.61
CA ALA A 117 -10.61 7.74 -10.54
C ALA A 117 -11.15 9.04 -9.91
N ASN A 118 -11.35 9.08 -8.58
CA ASN A 118 -11.92 10.21 -7.83
C ASN A 118 -13.38 10.57 -8.18
N ASN A 119 -14.11 9.67 -8.86
CA ASN A 119 -15.52 9.82 -9.20
C ASN A 119 -16.41 9.27 -8.06
N TYR A 120 -16.43 9.95 -6.93
CA TYR A 120 -17.11 9.46 -5.71
C TYR A 120 -18.63 9.30 -5.85
N GLU A 121 -19.28 10.12 -6.69
CA GLU A 121 -20.72 10.00 -6.98
C GLU A 121 -21.03 8.67 -7.68
N SER A 122 -20.36 8.38 -8.80
CA SER A 122 -20.52 7.11 -9.50
C SER A 122 -20.04 5.92 -8.65
N SER A 123 -18.99 6.09 -7.84
CA SER A 123 -18.55 5.07 -6.89
C SER A 123 -19.64 4.70 -5.88
N LEU A 124 -20.38 5.69 -5.36
CA LEU A 124 -21.51 5.48 -4.45
C LEU A 124 -22.65 4.72 -5.14
N GLU A 125 -22.99 5.09 -6.38
CA GLU A 125 -24.05 4.43 -7.15
C GLU A 125 -23.76 2.93 -7.32
N TRP A 126 -22.55 2.60 -7.77
CA TRP A 126 -22.13 1.21 -7.92
C TRP A 126 -22.04 0.45 -6.60
N ALA A 127 -21.59 1.11 -5.53
CA ALA A 127 -21.55 0.51 -4.19
C ALA A 127 -22.96 0.16 -3.69
N LYS A 128 -23.95 1.03 -3.91
CA LYS A 128 -25.35 0.76 -3.58
C LYS A 128 -25.89 -0.43 -4.36
N ILE A 129 -25.62 -0.49 -5.67
CA ILE A 129 -26.02 -1.64 -6.52
C ILE A 129 -25.40 -2.94 -5.99
N ALA A 130 -24.14 -2.93 -5.58
CA ALA A 130 -23.49 -4.09 -4.98
C ALA A 130 -24.18 -4.55 -3.69
N VAL A 131 -24.54 -3.61 -2.80
CA VAL A 131 -25.30 -3.89 -1.57
C VAL A 131 -26.69 -4.45 -1.87
N ASP A 132 -27.44 -3.86 -2.79
CA ASP A 132 -28.77 -4.32 -3.17
C ASP A 132 -28.73 -5.75 -3.73
N ARG A 133 -27.63 -6.10 -4.40
CA ARG A 133 -27.39 -7.45 -4.92
C ARG A 133 -26.82 -8.42 -3.88
N GLY A 134 -26.58 -7.97 -2.65
CA GLY A 134 -26.27 -8.82 -1.49
C GLY A 134 -24.82 -8.80 -1.04
N LEU A 135 -23.97 -7.91 -1.58
CA LEU A 135 -22.61 -7.75 -1.07
C LEU A 135 -22.63 -6.94 0.23
N ASN A 136 -21.95 -7.43 1.25
CA ASN A 136 -21.82 -6.70 2.51
C ASN A 136 -20.68 -5.66 2.40
N ILE A 137 -21.05 -4.41 2.15
CA ILE A 137 -20.17 -3.25 2.20
C ILE A 137 -20.39 -2.52 3.51
N ARG A 138 -19.30 -2.12 4.17
CA ARG A 138 -19.37 -1.40 5.45
C ARG A 138 -20.20 -0.12 5.30
N ARG A 139 -21.19 0.09 6.17
CA ARG A 139 -22.09 1.26 6.11
C ARG A 139 -21.33 2.58 6.05
N TRP A 140 -20.29 2.73 6.86
CA TRP A 140 -19.45 3.93 6.90
C TRP A 140 -18.76 4.24 5.57
N HIS A 141 -18.48 3.22 4.75
CA HIS A 141 -17.88 3.43 3.43
C HIS A 141 -18.89 4.08 2.48
N LEU A 142 -20.16 3.66 2.52
CA LEU A 142 -21.23 4.32 1.76
C LEU A 142 -21.45 5.76 2.24
N ASP A 143 -21.42 5.99 3.56
CA ASP A 143 -21.56 7.33 4.13
C ASP A 143 -20.37 8.23 3.73
N TYR A 144 -19.16 7.67 3.69
CA TYR A 144 -17.97 8.35 3.18
C TYR A 144 -18.12 8.74 1.70
N LEU A 145 -18.52 7.80 0.84
CA LEU A 145 -18.75 8.06 -0.58
C LEU A 145 -19.85 9.11 -0.78
N ALA A 146 -20.93 9.06 0.01
CA ALA A 146 -22.00 10.05 -0.03
C ALA A 146 -21.54 11.45 0.37
N ALA A 147 -20.70 11.56 1.41
CA ALA A 147 -20.10 12.83 1.81
C ALA A 147 -19.15 13.39 0.74
N MET A 148 -18.45 12.51 0.02
CA MET A 148 -17.49 12.88 -1.02
C MET A 148 -18.12 13.12 -2.40
N ALA A 149 -19.35 12.66 -2.65
CA ALA A 149 -19.98 12.69 -3.98
C ALA A 149 -20.02 14.08 -4.63
N LYS A 150 -20.07 15.16 -3.83
CA LYS A 150 -20.11 16.55 -4.30
C LYS A 150 -18.85 17.35 -3.97
N VAL A 151 -17.80 16.68 -3.54
CA VAL A 151 -16.52 17.31 -3.21
C VAL A 151 -15.61 17.22 -4.44
N PRO A 152 -15.17 18.36 -5.02
CA PRO A 152 -14.15 18.34 -6.07
C PRO A 152 -12.80 18.05 -5.42
N ALA A 153 -12.53 16.78 -5.15
CA ALA A 153 -11.32 16.35 -4.45
C ALA A 153 -10.07 16.62 -5.30
N TYR A 154 -8.98 17.00 -4.63
CA TYR A 154 -7.66 17.20 -5.24
C TYR A 154 -7.61 18.24 -6.36
N GLU A 155 -8.08 19.45 -6.08
CA GLU A 155 -7.90 20.57 -7.02
C GLU A 155 -6.48 21.12 -6.91
N PHE A 156 -5.64 20.80 -7.90
CA PHE A 156 -4.24 21.24 -7.94
C PHE A 156 -4.10 22.64 -8.53
N THR A 157 -3.26 23.46 -7.89
CA THR A 157 -2.81 24.78 -8.38
C THR A 157 -1.31 24.96 -8.09
N GLY A 158 -0.69 25.98 -8.69
CA GLY A 158 0.75 26.25 -8.55
C GLY A 158 1.59 25.36 -9.47
N ALA A 159 2.74 24.91 -8.98
CA ALA A 159 3.63 24.04 -9.73
C ALA A 159 2.99 22.67 -9.98
N THR A 160 3.32 22.05 -11.12
CA THR A 160 2.89 20.67 -11.44
C THR A 160 3.93 19.63 -11.05
N HIS A 161 5.12 20.08 -10.66
CA HIS A 161 6.18 19.24 -10.14
C HIS A 161 7.05 20.05 -9.18
N ASP A 162 7.60 19.38 -8.17
CA ASP A 162 8.61 19.98 -7.29
C ASP A 162 9.47 18.91 -6.62
N ARG A 163 10.67 19.30 -6.19
CA ARG A 163 11.64 18.48 -5.48
C ARG A 163 11.87 19.05 -4.09
N VAL A 164 11.43 18.31 -3.07
CA VAL A 164 11.51 18.72 -1.66
C VAL A 164 12.49 17.82 -0.89
N SER A 165 13.22 18.38 0.07
CA SER A 165 14.01 17.54 0.98
C SER A 165 13.10 16.71 1.89
N PHE A 166 13.50 15.49 2.22
CA PHE A 166 12.82 14.66 3.22
C PHE A 166 13.74 14.28 4.38
N ARG A 167 13.15 14.17 5.58
CA ARG A 167 13.81 13.61 6.76
C ARG A 167 13.72 12.09 6.71
N PHE A 168 14.84 11.41 6.97
CA PHE A 168 14.94 9.96 7.05
C PHE A 168 15.85 9.56 8.22
N THR A 169 15.24 9.51 9.41
CA THR A 169 15.86 9.18 10.69
C THR A 169 14.90 8.28 11.46
N ARG A 170 15.31 7.56 12.51
CA ARG A 170 14.39 6.66 13.25
C ARG A 170 13.06 7.34 13.67
N PRO A 171 11.88 6.73 13.37
CA PRO A 171 11.71 5.54 12.51
C PRO A 171 12.09 5.84 11.05
N GLU A 172 12.88 4.98 10.40
CA GLU A 172 13.43 5.13 9.03
C GLU A 172 12.34 5.10 7.94
N VAL A 173 11.48 6.12 7.94
CA VAL A 173 10.42 6.37 6.96
C VAL A 173 10.57 7.80 6.42
N PRO A 174 10.33 8.03 5.12
CA PRO A 174 10.51 9.34 4.49
C PRO A 174 9.43 10.33 4.94
N ARG A 175 9.87 11.51 5.38
CA ARG A 175 9.00 12.59 5.89
C ARG A 175 9.28 13.91 5.19
N VAL A 176 8.26 14.52 4.60
CA VAL A 176 8.36 15.82 3.93
C VAL A 176 7.59 16.89 4.70
N MET A 177 7.99 18.15 4.57
CA MET A 177 7.18 19.24 5.14
C MET A 177 5.94 19.44 4.28
N ALA A 178 4.79 19.52 4.94
CA ALA A 178 3.54 19.94 4.33
C ALA A 178 2.99 21.14 5.09
N ARG A 179 2.44 22.11 4.37
CA ARG A 179 1.72 23.25 4.94
C ARG A 179 0.22 23.04 4.75
N LEU A 180 -0.53 23.05 5.84
CA LEU A 180 -1.96 22.81 5.89
C LEU A 180 -2.71 24.11 6.15
N ASN A 181 -3.78 24.32 5.39
CA ASN A 181 -4.65 25.50 5.42
C ASN A 181 -3.87 26.84 5.45
N GLY A 182 -2.77 26.89 4.69
CA GLY A 182 -1.93 28.07 4.49
C GLY A 182 -1.05 28.51 5.66
N THR A 183 -1.21 27.94 6.86
CA THR A 183 -0.55 28.46 8.08
C THR A 183 0.19 27.42 8.90
N TYR A 184 -0.20 26.14 8.81
CA TYR A 184 0.33 25.13 9.71
C TYR A 184 1.31 24.20 9.01
N GLU A 185 2.58 24.27 9.40
CA GLU A 185 3.61 23.37 8.88
C GLU A 185 3.76 22.13 9.75
N THR A 186 3.80 20.96 9.12
CA THR A 186 3.96 19.68 9.81
C THR A 186 4.74 18.69 8.97
N GLU A 187 5.40 17.74 9.62
CA GLU A 187 6.00 16.61 8.92
C GLU A 187 4.91 15.63 8.50
N ALA A 188 4.84 15.34 7.20
CA ALA A 188 3.98 14.34 6.64
C ALA A 188 4.80 13.09 6.29
N VAL A 189 4.43 11.94 6.84
CA VAL A 189 5.00 10.65 6.43
C VAL A 189 4.47 10.31 5.04
N ILE A 190 5.35 9.96 4.10
CA ILE A 190 4.94 9.41 2.81
C ILE A 190 4.64 7.92 3.02
N ASP A 191 3.37 7.53 2.99
CA ASP A 191 2.92 6.17 3.31
C ASP A 191 1.97 5.64 2.23
N SER A 192 2.55 4.95 1.25
CA SER A 192 1.80 4.22 0.23
C SER A 192 1.04 3.01 0.79
N GLY A 193 1.39 2.53 1.99
CA GLY A 193 0.69 1.44 2.65
C GLY A 193 -0.70 1.85 3.12
N ALA A 194 -0.93 3.11 3.53
CA ALA A 194 -2.23 3.59 3.98
C ALA A 194 -3.20 3.87 2.82
N VAL A 195 -4.48 3.46 2.95
CA VAL A 195 -5.52 3.75 1.94
C VAL A 195 -5.85 5.24 1.88
N LEU A 196 -6.09 5.86 3.03
CA LEU A 196 -6.40 7.28 3.16
C LEU A 196 -5.25 8.01 3.86
N SER A 197 -5.07 9.27 3.51
CA SER A 197 -4.24 10.21 4.26
C SER A 197 -4.84 10.39 5.66
N ILE A 198 -3.99 10.50 6.68
CA ILE A 198 -4.42 10.46 8.08
C ILE A 198 -3.87 11.68 8.81
N VAL A 199 -4.73 12.39 9.53
CA VAL A 199 -4.34 13.41 10.51
C VAL A 199 -4.62 12.93 11.93
N SER A 200 -3.81 13.37 12.89
CA SER A 200 -4.09 13.16 14.32
C SER A 200 -5.33 13.97 14.74
N ARG A 201 -6.05 13.50 15.76
CA ARG A 201 -7.20 14.21 16.33
C ARG A 201 -6.77 15.58 16.86
N ARG A 202 -5.60 15.65 17.50
CA ARG A 202 -5.02 16.91 17.96
C ARG A 202 -4.80 17.88 16.81
N LEU A 203 -4.18 17.43 15.71
CA LEU A 203 -3.95 18.26 14.54
C LEU A 203 -5.27 18.75 13.95
N ALA A 204 -6.22 17.84 13.74
CA ALA A 204 -7.55 18.17 13.22
C ALA A 204 -8.34 19.13 14.12
N SER A 205 -8.07 19.14 15.44
CA SER A 205 -8.71 20.09 16.38
C SER A 205 -8.03 21.46 16.36
N SER A 206 -6.75 21.53 15.96
CA SER A 206 -5.98 22.77 15.86
C SER A 206 -6.09 23.46 14.51
N LEU A 207 -6.65 22.77 13.51
CA LEU A 207 -6.83 23.27 12.15
C LEU A 207 -8.32 23.24 11.77
N PRO A 208 -8.78 24.15 10.88
CA PRO A 208 -10.15 24.09 10.37
C PRO A 208 -10.29 22.94 9.35
N VAL A 209 -10.23 21.69 9.82
CA VAL A 209 -10.55 20.50 9.04
C VAL A 209 -12.08 20.39 8.98
N LYS A 210 -12.65 20.47 7.78
CA LYS A 210 -14.11 20.35 7.62
C LYS A 210 -14.51 18.90 7.85
N SER A 211 -15.38 18.63 8.82
CA SER A 211 -15.92 17.27 9.01
C SER A 211 -16.76 16.84 7.81
N LEU A 212 -16.56 15.61 7.35
CA LEU A 212 -17.35 15.03 6.24
C LEU A 212 -18.70 14.47 6.72
N GLY A 213 -18.96 14.42 8.03
CA GLY A 213 -20.25 14.02 8.58
C GLY A 213 -20.17 13.52 10.01
N LYS A 214 -21.33 13.11 10.55
CA LYS A 214 -21.45 12.51 11.89
C LYS A 214 -21.45 10.98 11.81
N PHE A 215 -20.46 10.41 11.15
CA PHE A 215 -20.26 8.96 11.05
C PHE A 215 -18.82 8.58 11.37
N GLU A 216 -18.63 7.34 11.79
CA GLU A 216 -17.34 6.76 12.15
C GLU A 216 -17.00 5.62 11.20
N GLY A 217 -15.76 5.60 10.74
CA GLY A 217 -15.16 4.48 10.04
C GLY A 217 -14.44 3.54 10.98
N THR A 218 -14.09 2.37 10.46
CA THR A 218 -13.23 1.43 11.17
C THR A 218 -12.04 1.09 10.28
N PHE A 219 -10.86 1.50 10.73
CA PHE A 219 -9.60 1.10 10.10
C PHE A 219 -8.98 -0.06 10.87
N TYR A 220 -8.14 -0.81 10.19
CA TYR A 220 -7.39 -1.91 10.76
C TYR A 220 -5.92 -1.57 10.62
N GLY A 221 -5.25 -1.41 11.76
CA GLY A 221 -3.80 -1.33 11.83
C GLY A 221 -3.19 -2.72 11.78
N LEU A 222 -1.90 -2.80 12.09
CA LEU A 222 -1.12 -4.04 12.02
C LEU A 222 -1.64 -5.20 12.91
N LEU A 223 -2.26 -4.90 14.06
CA LEU A 223 -2.80 -5.94 14.95
C LEU A 223 -4.15 -6.48 14.47
N GLY A 224 -4.77 -5.90 13.43
CA GLY A 224 -6.14 -6.24 13.05
C GLY A 224 -7.19 -5.77 14.07
N GLU A 225 -6.78 -5.04 15.12
CA GLU A 225 -7.71 -4.41 16.06
C GLU A 225 -8.44 -3.24 15.38
N PRO A 226 -9.77 -3.14 15.53
CA PRO A 226 -10.55 -2.07 14.93
C PRO A 226 -10.21 -0.72 15.58
N ILE A 227 -9.89 0.26 14.74
CA ILE A 227 -9.64 1.64 15.14
C ILE A 227 -10.78 2.51 14.60
N ALA A 228 -11.54 3.11 15.52
CA ALA A 228 -12.56 4.09 15.16
C ALA A 228 -11.89 5.37 14.63
N VAL A 229 -12.34 5.83 13.47
CA VAL A 229 -11.84 7.05 12.81
C VAL A 229 -13.00 7.94 12.38
N ASN A 230 -12.80 9.25 12.40
CA ASN A 230 -13.71 10.18 11.73
C ASN A 230 -13.11 10.55 10.36
N PHE A 231 -13.87 11.28 9.55
CA PHE A 231 -13.41 11.73 8.24
C PHE A 231 -13.54 13.24 8.12
N GLY A 232 -12.58 13.85 7.44
CA GLY A 232 -12.53 15.28 7.23
C GLY A 232 -11.92 15.67 5.90
N LEU A 233 -11.94 16.96 5.63
CA LEU A 233 -11.39 17.59 4.45
C LEU A 233 -10.45 18.71 4.88
N ILE A 234 -9.18 18.59 4.49
CA ILE A 234 -8.23 19.70 4.57
C ILE A 234 -8.55 20.63 3.39
N ASP A 235 -8.75 21.92 3.66
CA ASP A 235 -9.14 22.89 2.63
C ASP A 235 -8.02 23.12 1.63
N GLN A 236 -6.79 23.20 2.12
CA GLN A 236 -5.59 23.36 1.31
C GLN A 236 -4.40 22.63 1.94
N MET A 237 -3.68 21.86 1.14
CA MET A 237 -2.37 21.29 1.48
C MET A 237 -1.35 21.80 0.46
N GLN A 238 -0.16 22.15 0.93
CA GLN A 238 0.97 22.51 0.09
C GLN A 238 2.18 21.63 0.42
N ILE A 239 2.84 21.10 -0.60
CA ILE A 239 4.12 20.40 -0.52
C ILE A 239 5.05 21.06 -1.54
N GLY A 240 6.09 21.74 -1.05
CA GLY A 240 6.89 22.62 -1.90
C GLY A 240 6.02 23.70 -2.57
N ASP A 241 6.15 23.84 -3.88
CA ASP A 241 5.38 24.79 -4.70
C ASP A 241 4.07 24.21 -5.28
N ILE A 242 3.73 22.96 -4.93
CA ILE A 242 2.49 22.30 -5.34
C ILE A 242 1.41 22.57 -4.29
N THR A 243 0.27 23.13 -4.71
CA THR A 243 -0.90 23.34 -3.84
C THR A 243 -2.05 22.43 -4.27
N ILE A 244 -2.73 21.84 -3.30
CA ILE A 244 -3.86 20.91 -3.50
C ILE A 244 -4.99 21.32 -2.59
N ARG A 245 -6.19 21.54 -3.13
CA ARG A 245 -7.39 21.83 -2.33
C ARG A 245 -8.28 20.60 -2.20
N ASN A 246 -9.12 20.61 -1.18
CA ASN A 246 -10.09 19.55 -0.88
C ASN A 246 -9.41 18.18 -0.74
N VAL A 247 -8.47 18.06 0.20
CA VAL A 247 -7.74 16.82 0.46
C VAL A 247 -8.48 15.98 1.51
N PRO A 248 -9.07 14.82 1.15
CA PRO A 248 -9.78 13.97 2.08
C PRO A 248 -8.81 13.28 3.03
N VAL A 249 -9.15 13.27 4.33
CA VAL A 249 -8.35 12.64 5.38
C VAL A 249 -9.22 11.85 6.34
N ALA A 250 -8.65 10.79 6.91
CA ALA A 250 -9.16 10.19 8.14
C ALA A 250 -8.58 10.94 9.35
N ILE A 251 -9.38 11.11 10.39
CA ILE A 251 -9.00 11.70 11.67
C ILE A 251 -8.84 10.56 12.66
N MET A 252 -7.60 10.31 13.05
CA MET A 252 -7.22 9.17 13.88
C MET A 252 -6.95 9.59 15.34
N PRO A 253 -7.33 8.77 16.35
CA PRO A 253 -6.98 9.06 17.73
C PRO A 253 -5.46 9.21 17.93
N ASP A 254 -5.05 10.19 18.73
CA ASP A 254 -3.63 10.54 18.92
C ASP A 254 -2.80 9.39 19.49
N ASP A 255 -3.42 8.49 20.25
CA ASP A 255 -2.76 7.34 20.83
C ASP A 255 -2.40 6.25 19.82
N LYS A 256 -3.02 6.30 18.64
CA LYS A 256 -2.74 5.43 17.49
C LYS A 256 -1.70 6.03 16.54
N MET A 257 -1.40 7.33 16.68
CA MET A 257 -0.46 8.09 15.86
C MET A 257 0.93 8.25 16.52
N ARG A 258 1.39 7.22 17.25
CA ARG A 258 2.67 7.23 17.96
C ARG A 258 3.39 5.88 17.91
N PHE A 259 4.71 5.92 17.90
CA PHE A 259 5.61 4.76 17.95
C PHE A 259 6.62 4.89 19.09
N LEU A 260 7.05 3.78 19.68
CA LEU A 260 8.17 3.68 20.61
C LEU A 260 9.45 3.45 19.80
N ILE A 261 10.28 4.48 19.67
CA ILE A 261 11.59 4.39 19.01
C ILE A 261 12.58 3.60 19.90
N SER A 262 12.49 3.78 21.22
CA SER A 262 13.36 3.09 22.18
C SER A 262 12.61 2.79 23.45
N ARG A 263 12.44 1.50 23.77
CA ARG A 263 11.88 1.04 25.05
C ARG A 263 12.77 1.44 26.24
N LYS A 264 14.10 1.34 26.08
CA LYS A 264 15.08 1.64 27.14
C LYS A 264 15.09 3.12 27.51
N GLU A 265 14.92 4.00 26.53
CA GLU A 265 14.95 5.46 26.71
C GLU A 265 13.55 6.07 26.79
N ARG A 266 12.49 5.26 26.70
CA ARG A 266 11.08 5.69 26.59
C ARG A 266 10.88 6.78 25.51
N LYS A 267 11.66 6.71 24.43
CA LYS A 267 11.61 7.69 23.35
C LYS A 267 10.47 7.31 22.42
N GLU A 268 9.53 8.23 22.26
CA GLU A 268 8.38 8.08 21.37
C GLU A 268 8.51 8.99 20.15
N PHE A 269 8.15 8.46 18.98
CA PHE A 269 7.85 9.23 17.79
C PHE A 269 6.36 9.51 17.74
N ARG A 270 5.98 10.75 17.45
CA ARG A 270 4.60 11.13 17.20
C ARG A 270 4.52 11.68 15.80
N MET A 271 3.45 11.33 15.10
CA MET A 271 3.15 11.83 13.77
C MET A 271 1.80 12.51 13.82
N ASP A 272 1.71 13.67 13.18
CA ASP A 272 0.45 14.39 13.08
C ASP A 272 -0.19 14.23 11.71
N PHE A 273 0.61 13.91 10.67
CA PHE A 273 0.12 13.77 9.32
C PHE A 273 0.81 12.66 8.53
N LEU A 274 0.02 11.98 7.70
CA LEU A 274 0.42 10.92 6.80
C LEU A 274 -0.23 11.14 5.44
N LEU A 275 0.56 11.03 4.38
CA LEU A 275 0.11 11.03 2.98
C LEU A 275 -0.18 9.59 2.57
N GLY A 276 -1.46 9.27 2.40
CA GLY A 276 -1.93 7.95 2.00
C GLY A 276 -2.06 7.81 0.50
N SER A 277 -2.28 6.57 0.06
CA SER A 277 -2.43 6.19 -1.36
C SER A 277 -3.59 6.87 -2.07
N ASN A 278 -4.64 7.30 -1.36
CA ASN A 278 -5.71 8.12 -1.95
C ASN A 278 -5.21 9.40 -2.61
N LEU A 279 -4.13 9.98 -2.07
CA LEU A 279 -3.51 11.19 -2.59
C LEU A 279 -2.22 10.87 -3.38
N LEU A 280 -1.39 9.94 -2.88
CA LEU A 280 -0.11 9.62 -3.55
C LEU A 280 -0.31 9.11 -4.98
N LYS A 281 -1.45 8.47 -5.28
CA LYS A 281 -1.81 8.02 -6.63
C LYS A 281 -1.97 9.15 -7.66
N GLU A 282 -2.09 10.40 -7.22
CA GLU A 282 -2.15 11.58 -8.08
C GLU A 282 -0.76 12.02 -8.58
N PHE A 283 0.30 11.35 -8.14
CA PHE A 283 1.69 11.71 -8.46
C PHE A 283 2.47 10.56 -9.09
N ARG A 284 3.46 10.94 -9.90
CA ARG A 284 4.70 10.17 -10.01
C ARG A 284 5.63 10.65 -8.90
N LEU A 285 6.01 9.73 -8.02
CA LEU A 285 6.84 9.98 -6.86
C LEU A 285 8.23 9.41 -7.07
N GLU A 286 9.27 10.20 -6.87
CA GLU A 286 10.65 9.74 -6.80
C GLU A 286 11.18 9.96 -5.38
N LEU A 287 11.77 8.93 -4.78
CA LEU A 287 12.47 8.99 -3.50
C LEU A 287 13.95 8.74 -3.75
N ASP A 288 14.73 9.82 -3.80
CA ASP A 288 16.19 9.76 -3.86
C ASP A 288 16.72 9.73 -2.43
N PHE A 289 17.08 8.54 -1.96
CA PHE A 289 17.59 8.36 -0.60
C PHE A 289 19.06 8.76 -0.45
N GLY A 290 19.82 8.85 -1.54
CA GLY A 290 21.19 9.33 -1.54
C GLY A 290 21.25 10.82 -1.19
N SER A 291 20.48 11.63 -1.90
CA SER A 291 20.39 13.08 -1.65
C SER A 291 19.31 13.47 -0.65
N ARG A 292 18.43 12.53 -0.24
CA ARG A 292 17.26 12.74 0.64
C ARG A 292 16.29 13.77 0.08
N HIS A 293 15.94 13.62 -1.20
CA HIS A 293 14.91 14.43 -1.85
C HIS A 293 13.78 13.58 -2.40
N ALA A 294 12.57 14.08 -2.27
CA ALA A 294 11.38 13.52 -2.88
C ALA A 294 10.95 14.43 -4.03
N THR A 295 10.81 13.87 -5.23
CA THR A 295 10.22 14.58 -6.37
C THR A 295 8.76 14.16 -6.48
N PHE A 296 7.85 15.13 -6.42
CA PHE A 296 6.43 14.94 -6.70
C PHE A 296 6.15 15.53 -8.08
N LYS A 297 5.61 14.74 -9.01
CA LYS A 297 5.09 15.23 -10.29
C LYS A 297 3.63 14.87 -10.39
N LYS A 298 2.73 15.86 -10.45
CA LYS A 298 1.30 15.65 -10.66
C LYS A 298 1.08 14.88 -11.96
N LEU A 299 0.27 13.84 -11.90
CA LEU A 299 -0.20 13.09 -13.07
C LEU A 299 -1.41 13.78 -13.70
N THR A 300 -1.45 13.76 -15.02
CA THR A 300 -2.61 14.16 -15.82
C THR A 300 -3.26 12.94 -16.44
N ALA A 301 -4.47 13.10 -17.00
CA ALA A 301 -5.13 12.03 -17.74
C ALA A 301 -4.24 11.42 -18.85
N ALA A 302 -3.36 12.22 -19.47
CA ALA A 302 -2.45 11.76 -20.52
C ALA A 302 -1.26 10.94 -19.98
N ASP A 303 -0.92 11.08 -18.69
CA ASP A 303 0.15 10.28 -18.07
C ASP A 303 -0.35 8.88 -17.66
N HIS A 304 -1.67 8.66 -17.61
CA HIS A 304 -2.27 7.35 -17.28
C HIS A 304 -2.24 6.40 -18.47
N HIS A 305 -1.05 5.84 -18.71
CA HIS A 305 -0.80 4.82 -19.70
C HIS A 305 0.07 3.72 -19.08
N PRO A 306 -0.56 2.69 -18.45
CA PRO A 306 0.17 1.60 -17.82
C PRO A 306 1.17 0.94 -18.76
N ASP A 307 2.38 0.67 -18.25
CA ASP A 307 3.50 0.10 -18.99
C ASP A 307 3.22 -1.39 -19.31
N PRO A 308 3.54 -1.90 -20.52
CA PRO A 308 3.43 -3.33 -20.82
C PRO A 308 4.16 -4.24 -19.81
N ASP A 309 5.28 -3.77 -19.27
CA ASP A 309 6.08 -4.46 -18.26
C ASP A 309 5.78 -3.96 -16.83
N GLN A 310 4.58 -3.42 -16.59
CA GLN A 310 4.16 -2.94 -15.28
C GLN A 310 4.34 -3.98 -14.16
N ASN A 311 4.69 -3.49 -12.98
CA ASN A 311 4.85 -4.28 -11.76
C ASN A 311 4.11 -3.66 -10.56
N LEU A 312 3.38 -2.55 -10.73
CA LEU A 312 2.47 -2.00 -9.73
C LEU A 312 1.04 -2.35 -10.10
N PHE A 313 0.23 -2.63 -9.09
CA PHE A 313 -1.19 -2.99 -9.21
C PHE A 313 -2.00 -2.34 -8.09
N MET A 314 -3.28 -2.03 -8.33
CA MET A 314 -4.19 -1.57 -7.30
C MET A 314 -5.07 -2.71 -6.81
N TYR A 315 -5.04 -3.00 -5.51
CA TYR A 315 -5.94 -3.97 -4.89
C TYR A 315 -6.41 -3.44 -3.54
N GLY A 316 -7.72 -3.49 -3.28
CA GLY A 316 -8.29 -2.99 -2.02
C GLY A 316 -7.91 -1.53 -1.72
N PHE A 317 -7.87 -0.69 -2.76
CA PHE A 317 -7.45 0.72 -2.69
C PHE A 317 -5.98 0.97 -2.29
N ARG A 318 -5.11 -0.05 -2.29
CA ARG A 318 -3.68 0.07 -1.99
C ARG A 318 -2.80 -0.36 -3.17
N PRO A 319 -1.64 0.27 -3.35
CA PRO A 319 -0.64 -0.17 -4.30
C PRO A 319 0.02 -1.46 -3.83
N HIS A 320 0.06 -2.42 -4.74
CA HIS A 320 0.77 -3.67 -4.59
C HIS A 320 1.85 -3.76 -5.65
N VAL A 321 3.04 -4.19 -5.26
CA VAL A 321 4.13 -4.47 -6.18
C VAL A 321 4.24 -5.97 -6.43
N ARG A 322 4.41 -6.35 -7.69
CA ARG A 322 4.67 -7.71 -8.13
C ARG A 322 6.11 -8.07 -7.80
N GLY A 323 6.30 -9.19 -7.12
CA GLY A 323 7.61 -9.67 -6.71
C GLY A 323 7.74 -11.19 -6.73
N ALA A 324 8.93 -11.65 -6.35
CA ALA A 324 9.29 -13.05 -6.24
C ALA A 324 9.73 -13.39 -4.81
N ILE A 325 9.57 -14.65 -4.41
CA ILE A 325 10.13 -15.20 -3.15
C ILE A 325 10.98 -16.40 -3.53
N ASN A 326 12.23 -16.44 -3.06
CA ASN A 326 13.18 -17.52 -3.35
C ASN A 326 13.20 -17.89 -4.84
N ARG A 327 13.26 -16.85 -5.70
CA ARG A 327 13.32 -16.96 -7.17
C ARG A 327 12.08 -17.55 -7.85
N ARG A 328 10.99 -17.74 -7.10
CA ARG A 328 9.68 -18.18 -7.61
C ARG A 328 8.68 -17.03 -7.50
N GLY A 329 7.69 -17.00 -8.37
CA GLY A 329 6.75 -15.90 -8.45
C GLY A 329 5.60 -16.19 -9.41
N TRP A 330 4.72 -15.25 -9.69
CA TRP A 330 4.68 -13.90 -9.12
C TRP A 330 3.81 -13.86 -7.87
N PHE A 331 4.20 -13.02 -6.91
CA PHE A 331 3.41 -12.69 -5.73
C PHE A 331 3.13 -11.19 -5.69
N LEU A 332 2.07 -10.79 -4.98
CA LEU A 332 1.81 -9.38 -4.69
C LEU A 332 2.20 -9.05 -3.26
N PHE A 333 2.92 -7.96 -3.09
CA PHE A 333 3.23 -7.37 -1.80
C PHE A 333 2.61 -5.99 -1.73
N ILE A 334 2.10 -5.57 -0.57
CA ILE A 334 1.78 -4.15 -0.39
C ILE A 334 3.09 -3.37 -0.50
N LEU A 335 3.08 -2.32 -1.33
CA LEU A 335 4.18 -1.37 -1.38
C LEU A 335 3.95 -0.34 -0.26
N ASP A 336 4.79 -0.35 0.77
CA ASP A 336 4.56 0.46 1.98
C ASP A 336 5.78 1.32 2.32
N THR A 337 5.78 2.55 1.82
CA THR A 337 6.81 3.53 2.17
C THR A 337 6.73 4.00 3.63
N GLY A 338 5.62 3.75 4.33
CA GLY A 338 5.42 4.07 5.74
C GLY A 338 5.86 2.97 6.71
N SER A 339 6.31 1.82 6.21
CA SER A 339 6.85 0.72 7.04
C SER A 339 8.38 0.70 7.05
N GLU A 340 8.99 0.70 8.23
CA GLU A 340 10.45 0.50 8.36
C GLU A 340 10.89 -0.90 7.87
N ILE A 341 10.02 -1.91 7.97
CA ILE A 341 10.37 -3.30 7.72
C ILE A 341 9.54 -3.94 6.64
N THR A 342 10.21 -4.82 5.90
CA THR A 342 9.61 -5.83 5.04
C THR A 342 9.22 -7.05 5.88
N PHE A 343 8.03 -7.61 5.67
CA PHE A 343 7.55 -8.79 6.38
C PHE A 343 6.61 -9.64 5.52
N LEU A 344 6.43 -10.91 5.89
CA LEU A 344 5.53 -11.83 5.19
C LEU A 344 4.23 -12.06 5.96
N ASN A 345 3.16 -12.37 5.24
CA ASN A 345 1.87 -12.71 5.81
C ASN A 345 1.86 -14.17 6.28
N GLU A 346 1.78 -14.38 7.58
CA GLU A 346 1.77 -15.73 8.19
C GLU A 346 0.58 -16.56 7.71
N GLY A 347 -0.57 -15.92 7.43
CA GLY A 347 -1.76 -16.59 6.89
C GLY A 347 -1.58 -17.11 5.46
N LYS A 348 -0.51 -16.73 4.77
CA LYS A 348 -0.17 -17.22 3.42
C LYS A 348 0.98 -18.21 3.42
N LEU A 349 1.55 -18.58 4.57
CA LEU A 349 2.77 -19.39 4.65
C LEU A 349 2.70 -20.69 3.83
N ALA A 350 1.54 -21.36 3.81
CA ALA A 350 1.33 -22.59 3.05
C ALA A 350 1.44 -22.43 1.52
N THR A 351 1.32 -21.20 1.00
CA THR A 351 1.45 -20.90 -0.42
C THR A 351 2.83 -20.35 -0.78
N LEU A 352 3.71 -20.13 0.20
CA LEU A 352 5.01 -19.50 -0.03
C LEU A 352 6.10 -20.55 -0.30
N PRO A 353 7.06 -20.26 -1.21
CA PRO A 353 8.15 -21.16 -1.56
C PRO A 353 9.31 -21.05 -0.56
N VAL A 354 9.00 -21.20 0.73
CA VAL A 354 9.92 -21.06 1.84
C VAL A 354 10.04 -22.38 2.60
N HIS A 355 11.24 -22.69 3.09
CA HIS A 355 11.45 -23.87 3.91
C HIS A 355 11.27 -23.49 5.37
N VAL A 356 10.31 -24.14 6.04
CA VAL A 356 10.15 -24.02 7.49
C VAL A 356 10.97 -25.14 8.13
N PHE A 357 12.26 -24.90 8.36
CA PHE A 357 13.06 -25.79 9.19
C PHE A 357 12.71 -25.49 10.65
N GLY A 358 12.14 -26.49 11.35
CA GLY A 358 11.60 -26.45 12.72
C GLY A 358 11.72 -25.11 13.45
N THR A 359 10.61 -24.37 13.54
CA THR A 359 10.44 -23.06 14.22
C THR A 359 11.70 -22.56 14.95
N THR A 360 12.64 -21.95 14.23
CA THR A 360 13.82 -21.36 14.85
C THR A 360 13.42 -20.05 15.54
N GLY A 361 13.03 -20.17 16.80
CA GLY A 361 12.87 -19.06 17.73
C GLY A 361 11.68 -18.12 17.46
N VAL A 362 10.80 -17.99 18.44
CA VAL A 362 9.91 -16.83 18.52
C VAL A 362 10.80 -15.61 18.74
N HIS A 363 10.96 -14.76 17.73
CA HIS A 363 11.54 -13.45 17.97
C HIS A 363 10.47 -12.50 18.50
N SER A 364 10.81 -11.81 19.57
CA SER A 364 10.14 -10.57 19.95
C SER A 364 10.55 -9.41 19.03
N ALA A 365 10.43 -9.60 17.71
CA ALA A 365 10.55 -8.49 16.78
C ALA A 365 9.27 -7.68 16.90
N THR A 366 9.34 -6.58 17.65
CA THR A 366 8.24 -5.63 17.81
C THR A 366 8.09 -4.86 16.50
N LEU A 367 7.15 -5.27 15.64
CA LEU A 367 6.69 -4.38 14.59
C LEU A 367 5.67 -3.42 15.20
N GLN A 368 5.94 -2.13 15.05
CA GLN A 368 5.06 -1.07 15.49
C GLN A 368 4.44 -0.38 14.29
N GLY A 369 3.13 -0.55 14.13
CA GLY A 369 2.33 0.05 13.06
C GLY A 369 1.33 1.09 13.59
N LEU A 370 0.65 1.79 12.67
CA LEU A 370 -0.50 2.65 13.00
C LEU A 370 -1.41 1.89 13.97
N GLY A 371 -1.69 2.49 15.13
CA GLY A 371 -2.40 1.84 16.22
C GLY A 371 -1.64 1.75 17.56
N GLY A 372 -0.34 2.11 17.58
CA GLY A 372 0.52 1.95 18.78
C GLY A 372 0.81 0.48 19.15
N ALA A 373 0.43 -0.41 18.23
CA ALA A 373 0.41 -1.85 18.31
C ALA A 373 1.82 -2.47 18.30
N MET A 374 2.09 -3.47 19.14
CA MET A 374 3.33 -4.25 19.11
C MET A 374 3.01 -5.71 18.79
N LYS A 375 3.37 -6.19 17.60
CA LYS A 375 3.14 -7.59 17.22
C LYS A 375 4.42 -8.42 17.42
N HIS A 376 4.27 -9.59 18.02
CA HIS A 376 5.30 -10.63 18.06
C HIS A 376 4.94 -11.64 16.98
N GLY A 377 5.92 -12.06 16.19
CA GLY A 377 5.70 -12.90 15.04
C GLY A 377 6.82 -13.91 14.87
N SER A 378 6.49 -15.06 14.29
CA SER A 378 7.48 -16.03 13.83
C SER A 378 8.42 -15.37 12.81
N LYS A 379 9.61 -15.93 12.61
CA LYS A 379 10.51 -15.51 11.53
C LYS A 379 10.78 -16.66 10.59
N LEU A 380 11.16 -16.30 9.37
CA LEU A 380 11.79 -17.21 8.43
C LEU A 380 13.25 -16.79 8.24
N GLU A 381 14.10 -17.77 8.05
CA GLU A 381 15.52 -17.56 7.75
C GLU A 381 15.77 -17.65 6.26
N ASN A 382 16.80 -16.93 5.79
CA ASN A 382 17.34 -17.06 4.43
C ASN A 382 16.28 -16.92 3.34
N VAL A 383 15.49 -15.84 3.41
CA VAL A 383 14.46 -15.54 2.42
C VAL A 383 14.98 -14.50 1.44
N GLU A 384 14.88 -14.81 0.15
CA GLU A 384 15.13 -13.85 -0.92
C GLU A 384 13.81 -13.26 -1.41
N ILE A 385 13.67 -11.94 -1.41
CA ILE A 385 12.52 -11.24 -2.00
C ILE A 385 12.98 -10.45 -3.21
N GLY A 386 12.36 -10.71 -4.37
CA GLY A 386 12.59 -10.00 -5.62
C GLY A 386 11.54 -8.94 -5.90
N VAL A 387 11.95 -7.73 -6.29
CA VAL A 387 11.08 -6.64 -6.74
C VAL A 387 11.78 -5.91 -7.89
N ASP A 388 11.05 -5.56 -8.95
CA ASP A 388 11.62 -5.00 -10.19
C ASP A 388 12.77 -5.89 -10.72
N LYS A 389 13.99 -5.35 -10.87
CA LYS A 389 15.17 -6.06 -11.38
C LYS A 389 16.10 -6.55 -10.27
N TRP A 390 15.70 -6.41 -9.01
CA TRP A 390 16.56 -6.63 -7.86
C TRP A 390 15.95 -7.63 -6.88
N SER A 391 16.82 -8.30 -6.12
CA SER A 391 16.43 -9.09 -4.98
C SER A 391 17.16 -8.61 -3.73
N GLY A 392 16.49 -8.76 -2.59
CA GLY A 392 17.05 -8.57 -1.26
C GLY A 392 17.09 -9.92 -0.56
N LYS A 393 18.28 -10.32 -0.08
CA LYS A 393 18.44 -11.49 0.78
C LYS A 393 18.29 -11.06 2.23
N PHE A 394 17.32 -11.64 2.90
CA PHE A 394 17.04 -11.44 4.32
C PHE A 394 17.58 -12.64 5.09
N GLU A 395 18.55 -12.41 5.98
CA GLU A 395 19.00 -13.42 6.94
C GLU A 395 17.81 -13.89 7.78
N THR A 396 17.01 -12.94 8.29
CA THR A 396 15.71 -13.23 8.89
C THR A 396 14.65 -12.26 8.39
N ILE A 397 13.44 -12.77 8.14
CA ILE A 397 12.27 -11.95 7.81
C ILE A 397 11.14 -12.27 8.80
N PRO A 398 10.53 -11.25 9.44
CA PRO A 398 9.40 -11.47 10.33
C PRO A 398 8.14 -11.83 9.54
N MET A 399 7.26 -12.57 10.21
CA MET A 399 5.93 -12.92 9.73
C MET A 399 4.86 -12.39 10.66
N TYR A 400 3.78 -11.91 10.08
CA TYR A 400 2.63 -11.41 10.83
C TYR A 400 1.34 -11.84 10.13
N VAL A 401 0.32 -12.25 10.90
CA VAL A 401 -1.02 -12.44 10.35
C VAL A 401 -1.58 -11.08 9.86
N ALA A 402 -1.87 -10.94 8.57
CA ALA A 402 -2.62 -9.80 8.05
C ALA A 402 -4.13 -10.11 8.01
N ASP A 403 -4.94 -9.16 7.54
CA ASP A 403 -6.38 -9.40 7.29
C ASP A 403 -6.56 -10.61 6.36
N GLU A 404 -7.48 -11.52 6.69
CA GLU A 404 -7.74 -12.77 5.95
C GLU A 404 -8.16 -12.52 4.50
N ARG A 405 -8.72 -11.34 4.20
CA ARG A 405 -9.16 -10.95 2.85
C ARG A 405 -8.04 -10.38 1.97
N ASP A 406 -6.86 -10.17 2.53
CA ASP A 406 -5.72 -9.66 1.79
C ASP A 406 -5.11 -10.76 0.90
N THR A 407 -4.91 -10.46 -0.38
CA THR A 407 -4.23 -11.34 -1.34
C THR A 407 -2.72 -11.15 -1.28
N SER A 408 -2.24 -10.11 -0.59
CA SER A 408 -0.82 -9.85 -0.41
C SER A 408 -0.15 -10.96 0.41
N VAL A 409 1.07 -11.32 -0.01
CA VAL A 409 1.91 -12.26 0.73
C VAL A 409 2.79 -11.58 1.77
N GLY A 410 2.69 -10.25 1.88
CA GLY A 410 3.55 -9.46 2.76
C GLY A 410 3.59 -8.00 2.33
N ILE A 411 4.51 -7.27 2.98
CA ILE A 411 4.76 -5.85 2.76
C ILE A 411 6.22 -5.66 2.36
N ILE A 412 6.48 -4.79 1.37
CA ILE A 412 7.81 -4.26 1.07
C ILE A 412 7.98 -2.94 1.81
N GLY A 413 8.95 -2.91 2.74
CA GLY A 413 9.25 -1.74 3.57
C GLY A 413 10.63 -1.13 3.31
N GLN A 414 10.99 -0.16 4.15
CA GLN A 414 12.16 0.68 3.96
C GLN A 414 13.49 -0.04 4.16
N ASN A 415 13.56 -1.10 4.97
CA ASN A 415 14.76 -1.92 5.08
C ASN A 415 15.22 -2.55 3.75
N PHE A 416 14.33 -2.68 2.76
CA PHE A 416 14.67 -3.05 1.38
C PHE A 416 14.74 -1.82 0.47
N MET A 417 13.68 -1.01 0.44
CA MET A 417 13.57 0.12 -0.50
C MET A 417 14.68 1.15 -0.35
N LYS A 418 15.18 1.37 0.87
CA LYS A 418 16.24 2.37 1.09
C LYS A 418 17.49 2.05 0.28
N HIS A 419 17.75 0.82 -0.15
CA HIS A 419 18.95 0.51 -0.94
C HIS A 419 18.95 1.12 -2.36
N PHE A 420 17.84 1.74 -2.78
CA PHE A 420 17.64 2.27 -4.12
C PHE A 420 17.22 3.74 -4.10
N ASN A 421 17.32 4.39 -5.25
CA ASN A 421 16.42 5.48 -5.61
C ASN A 421 15.14 4.85 -6.16
N VAL A 422 14.00 5.18 -5.55
CA VAL A 422 12.73 4.51 -5.81
C VAL A 422 11.83 5.43 -6.61
N VAL A 423 11.35 4.98 -7.77
CA VAL A 423 10.31 5.70 -8.53
C VAL A 423 9.02 4.91 -8.45
N ILE A 424 7.96 5.52 -7.93
CA ILE A 424 6.59 4.99 -7.93
C ILE A 424 5.78 5.83 -8.91
N ASP A 425 5.49 5.25 -10.07
CA ASP A 425 4.73 5.90 -11.14
C ASP A 425 3.33 5.27 -11.23
N PHE A 426 2.34 5.94 -10.64
CA PHE A 426 0.94 5.50 -10.70
C PHE A 426 0.30 5.72 -12.08
N GLY A 427 0.89 6.54 -12.95
CA GLY A 427 0.42 6.73 -14.32
C GLY A 427 0.79 5.54 -15.20
N ARG A 428 2.04 5.08 -15.06
CA ARG A 428 2.58 3.90 -15.74
C ARG A 428 2.38 2.59 -15.00
N MET A 429 1.84 2.64 -13.78
CA MET A 429 1.70 1.48 -12.90
C MET A 429 3.02 0.73 -12.72
N ARG A 430 4.09 1.48 -12.44
CA ARG A 430 5.45 0.94 -12.37
C ARG A 430 6.18 1.41 -11.12
N VAL A 431 6.94 0.49 -10.54
CA VAL A 431 7.96 0.76 -9.52
C VAL A 431 9.31 0.43 -10.12
N ASP A 432 10.17 1.44 -10.25
CA ASP A 432 11.56 1.27 -10.67
C ASP A 432 12.49 1.42 -9.48
N LEU A 433 13.42 0.48 -9.35
CA LEU A 433 14.45 0.48 -8.31
C LEU A 433 15.81 0.70 -8.98
N MET A 434 16.43 1.85 -8.72
CA MET A 434 17.74 2.19 -9.27
C MET A 434 18.79 2.12 -8.15
N PRO A 435 19.88 1.35 -8.29
CA PRO A 435 20.95 1.36 -7.30
C PRO A 435 21.49 2.77 -7.05
N ARG A 436 21.93 2.98 -5.82
CA ARG A 436 22.58 4.23 -5.40
C ARG A 436 23.98 4.38 -5.97
#